data_AF-A0A2V6V6H2-F1
#
_entry.id   AF-A0A2V6V6H2-F1
#
_cell.length_a   1.000
_cell.length_b   1.000
_cell.length_c   1.000
_cell.angle_alpha   90.00
_cell.angle_beta   90.00
_cell.angle_gamma   90.00
#
_symmetry.space_group_name_H-M   'P 1'
#
loop_
_entity.id
_entity.type
_entity.pdbx_description
1 polymer ?
#
loop_
_entity_poly.entity_id
_entity_poly.type
_entity_poly.pdbx_seq_one_letter_code
_entity_poly.pdbx_strand_id
1 'polypeptide(L)'
;MADIAPSPLRLGRDRERADLVLLDVNMPGMNGLEVLKHISDQYPDVPVIMVTALTDDVAVSAAMRDGAYAWLGKPFDINELGHVVDAALNRRPYRTR
;
A
#
# COMPACT_ATOMS: atom_id res chain seq x y z
N MET A 1 0.72 -14.07 -24.13
CA MET A 1 1.62 -13.87 -22.98
C MET A 1 2.18 -12.47 -23.09
N ALA A 2 1.45 -11.48 -22.58
CA ALA A 2 1.97 -10.13 -22.47
C ALA A 2 2.81 -10.09 -21.20
N ASP A 3 4.08 -9.77 -21.38
CA ASP A 3 5.07 -9.53 -20.35
C ASP A 3 4.67 -8.27 -19.59
N ILE A 4 3.90 -8.41 -18.50
CA ILE A 4 3.53 -7.31 -17.60
C ILE A 4 4.48 -7.38 -16.40
N ALA A 5 5.78 -7.19 -16.64
CA ALA A 5 6.70 -6.94 -15.54
C ALA A 5 6.29 -5.59 -14.88
N PRO A 6 6.21 -5.51 -13.54
CA PRO A 6 5.89 -4.27 -12.87
C PRO A 6 6.94 -3.22 -13.26
N SER A 7 6.50 -2.16 -13.95
CA SER A 7 7.35 -0.98 -14.17
C SER A 7 7.81 -0.47 -12.81
N PRO A 8 9.09 -0.07 -12.63
CA PRO A 8 9.59 0.35 -11.34
C PRO A 8 8.71 1.50 -10.82
N LEU A 9 8.04 1.27 -9.69
CA LEU A 9 7.26 2.29 -9.03
C LEU A 9 8.22 3.44 -8.68
N ARG A 10 8.13 4.54 -9.42
CA ARG A 10 8.90 5.74 -9.13
C ARG A 10 8.21 6.49 -8.00
N LEU A 11 8.46 6.06 -6.77
CA LEU A 11 8.17 6.85 -5.58
C LEU A 11 8.96 8.16 -5.69
N GLY A 12 8.26 9.27 -5.99
CA GLY A 12 8.78 10.65 -5.94
C GLY A 12 9.99 10.93 -6.84
N ARG A 13 9.87 11.88 -7.76
CA ARG A 13 11.08 12.51 -8.34
C ARG A 13 11.66 13.44 -7.27
N ASP A 14 12.42 12.89 -6.33
CA ASP A 14 13.47 13.53 -5.53
C ASP A 14 13.78 12.61 -4.34
N ARG A 15 14.94 12.77 -3.72
CA ARG A 15 15.55 11.86 -2.72
C ARG A 15 14.78 11.71 -1.39
N GLU A 16 13.48 11.95 -1.37
CA GLU A 16 12.62 11.86 -0.19
C GLU A 16 12.00 10.46 -0.10
N ARG A 17 12.27 9.77 1.01
CA ARG A 17 11.58 8.52 1.34
C ARG A 17 10.13 8.86 1.63
N ALA A 18 9.18 8.15 1.00
CA ALA A 18 7.79 8.27 1.39
C ALA A 18 7.59 7.72 2.81
N ASP A 19 6.85 8.45 3.64
CA ASP A 19 6.49 7.98 4.98
C ASP A 19 5.32 6.98 4.96
N LEU A 20 4.57 6.94 3.85
CA LEU A 20 3.41 6.07 3.64
C LEU A 20 3.05 5.97 2.16
N VAL A 21 2.43 4.86 1.75
CA VAL A 21 1.83 4.70 0.41
C VAL A 21 0.33 4.41 0.53
N LEU A 22 -0.48 5.17 -0.21
CA LEU A 22 -1.87 4.82 -0.53
C LEU A 22 -1.87 4.13 -1.89
N LEU A 23 -2.30 2.88 -1.96
CA LEU A 23 -2.24 2.07 -3.18
C LEU A 23 -3.63 1.62 -3.64
N ASP A 24 -4.03 2.01 -4.83
CA ASP A 24 -5.28 1.52 -5.43
C ASP A 24 -5.11 0.07 -5.91
N VAL A 25 -6.07 -0.80 -5.59
CA VAL A 25 -6.10 -2.18 -6.11
C VAL A 25 -6.61 -2.21 -7.56
N ASN A 26 -7.59 -1.36 -7.88
CA ASN A 26 -8.24 -1.35 -9.20
C ASN A 26 -7.58 -0.33 -10.13
N MET A 27 -6.33 -0.59 -10.51
CA MET A 27 -5.61 0.22 -11.51
C MET A 27 -5.61 -0.45 -12.90
N PRO A 28 -6.06 0.24 -13.96
CA PRO A 28 -5.93 -0.28 -15.32
C PRO A 28 -4.46 -0.49 -15.69
N GLY A 29 -4.10 -1.70 -16.14
CA GLY A 29 -2.76 -2.02 -16.61
C GLY A 29 -1.71 -2.31 -15.53
N MET A 30 -2.09 -2.34 -14.26
CA MET A 30 -1.17 -2.66 -13.15
C MET A 30 -1.89 -3.42 -12.04
N ASN A 31 -1.31 -4.54 -11.58
CA ASN A 31 -1.88 -5.32 -10.48
C ASN A 31 -1.44 -4.72 -9.13
N GLY A 32 -2.36 -4.06 -8.42
CA GLY A 32 -2.06 -3.41 -7.13
C GLY A 32 -1.50 -4.38 -6.08
N LEU A 33 -1.84 -5.67 -6.12
CA LEU A 33 -1.27 -6.67 -5.19
C LEU A 33 0.19 -6.99 -5.51
N GLU A 34 0.56 -7.03 -6.79
CA GLU A 34 1.97 -7.20 -7.19
C GLU A 34 2.81 -5.97 -6.84
N VAL A 35 2.22 -4.77 -6.97
CA VAL A 35 2.85 -3.52 -6.53
C VAL A 35 3.05 -3.51 -5.02
N LEU A 36 2.05 -3.93 -4.25
CA LEU A 36 2.17 -4.07 -2.80
C LEU A 36 3.39 -4.94 -2.45
N LYS A 37 3.48 -6.13 -3.06
CA LYS A 37 4.59 -7.04 -2.82
C LYS A 37 5.95 -6.40 -3.12
N HIS A 38 6.05 -5.69 -4.25
CA HIS A 38 7.27 -4.99 -4.63
C HIS A 38 7.66 -3.90 -3.63
N ILE A 39 6.70 -3.12 -3.12
CA ILE A 39 6.95 -2.07 -2.11
C ILE A 39 7.37 -2.73 -0.79
N SER A 40 6.63 -3.73 -0.32
CA SER A 40 6.92 -4.45 0.92
C SER A 40 8.34 -5.06 0.92
N ASP A 41 8.78 -5.60 -0.21
CA ASP A 41 10.11 -6.20 -0.36
C ASP A 41 11.24 -5.15 -0.40
N GLN A 42 11.02 -4.00 -1.05
CA GLN A 42 12.06 -2.97 -1.22
C GLN A 42 12.10 -1.92 -0.10
N TYR A 43 10.95 -1.63 0.51
CA TYR A 43 10.73 -0.57 1.47
C TYR A 43 9.93 -1.09 2.68
N PRO A 44 10.48 -2.06 3.45
CA PRO A 44 9.74 -2.73 4.54
C PRO A 44 9.31 -1.78 5.67
N ASP A 45 9.94 -0.63 5.79
CA ASP A 45 9.61 0.40 6.79
C ASP A 45 8.47 1.33 6.35
N VAL A 46 8.05 1.27 5.08
CA VAL A 46 7.02 2.16 4.53
C VAL A 46 5.66 1.45 4.61
N PRO A 47 4.72 1.91 5.46
CA PRO A 47 3.40 1.32 5.52
C PRO A 47 2.63 1.56 4.21
N VAL A 48 1.98 0.50 3.72
CA VAL A 48 1.11 0.55 2.53
C VAL A 48 -0.34 0.37 2.97
N ILE A 49 -1.19 1.35 2.69
CA ILE A 49 -2.64 1.25 2.85
C ILE A 49 -3.24 0.94 1.49
N MET A 50 -3.90 -0.20 1.37
CA MET A 50 -4.64 -0.57 0.16
C MET A 50 -5.96 0.18 0.13
N VAL A 51 -6.31 0.77 -1.00
CA VAL A 51 -7.55 1.53 -1.19
C VAL A 51 -8.31 0.93 -2.36
N THR A 52 -9.57 0.53 -2.20
CA THR A 52 -10.23 -0.24 -3.26
C THR A 52 -11.76 -0.24 -3.19
N ALA A 53 -12.43 -0.45 -4.32
CA ALA A 53 -13.86 -0.77 -4.35
C ALA A 53 -14.14 -2.29 -4.19
N LEU A 54 -13.09 -3.11 -4.13
CA LEU A 54 -13.18 -4.56 -3.97
C LEU A 54 -13.39 -4.93 -2.50
N THR A 55 -14.40 -5.75 -2.23
CA THR A 55 -14.77 -6.23 -0.89
C THR A 55 -14.57 -7.74 -0.75
N ASP A 56 -13.64 -8.33 -1.50
CA ASP A 56 -13.34 -9.77 -1.43
C ASP A 56 -12.41 -10.07 -0.25
N ASP A 57 -12.95 -10.73 0.77
CA ASP A 57 -12.22 -11.14 1.99
C ASP A 57 -10.95 -11.96 1.69
N VAL A 58 -10.94 -12.74 0.59
CA VAL A 58 -9.77 -13.52 0.19
C VAL A 58 -8.65 -12.59 -0.28
N ALA A 59 -8.99 -11.56 -1.06
CA ALA A 59 -8.04 -10.55 -1.53
C ALA A 59 -7.52 -9.69 -0.38
N VAL A 60 -8.39 -9.29 0.56
CA VAL A 60 -7.98 -8.59 1.79
C VAL A 60 -6.97 -9.44 2.55
N SER A 61 -7.31 -10.71 2.79
CA SER A 61 -6.45 -11.63 3.55
C SER A 61 -5.09 -11.85 2.87
N ALA A 62 -5.06 -11.90 1.53
CA ALA A 62 -3.81 -12.01 0.76
C ALA A 62 -2.95 -10.75 0.91
N ALA A 63 -3.54 -9.57 0.72
CA ALA A 63 -2.82 -8.30 0.84
C ALA A 63 -2.22 -8.10 2.24
N MET A 64 -2.97 -8.43 3.30
CA MET A 64 -2.46 -8.35 4.67
C MET A 64 -1.27 -9.28 4.90
N ARG A 65 -1.26 -10.49 4.31
CA ARG A 65 -0.09 -11.39 4.35
C ARG A 65 1.10 -10.85 3.56
N ASP A 66 0.84 -10.13 2.47
CA ASP A 66 1.85 -9.56 1.59
C ASP A 66 2.39 -8.19 2.07
N GLY A 67 2.05 -7.79 3.31
CA GLY A 67 2.65 -6.65 3.99
C GLY A 67 1.81 -5.37 3.96
N ALA A 68 0.55 -5.41 3.52
CA ALA A 68 -0.34 -4.27 3.68
C ALA A 68 -0.50 -3.92 5.16
N TYR A 69 -0.40 -2.63 5.48
CA TYR A 69 -0.66 -2.11 6.82
C TYR A 69 -2.16 -2.11 7.11
N ALA A 70 -2.95 -1.65 6.16
CA ALA A 70 -4.40 -1.55 6.27
C ALA A 70 -5.07 -1.67 4.90
N TRP A 71 -6.38 -1.90 4.93
CA TRP A 71 -7.24 -1.97 3.76
C TRP A 71 -8.43 -1.04 3.98
N LEU A 72 -8.64 -0.11 3.05
CA LEU A 72 -9.69 0.91 3.10
C LEU A 72 -10.62 0.76 1.90
N GLY A 73 -11.89 0.47 2.19
CA GLY A 73 -12.93 0.30 1.18
C GLY A 73 -13.45 1.65 0.66
N LYS A 74 -13.63 1.77 -0.65
CA LYS A 74 -14.33 2.88 -1.30
C LYS A 74 -15.84 2.59 -1.28
N PRO A 75 -16.70 3.60 -1.00
CA PRO A 75 -16.35 4.96 -0.61
C PRO A 75 -15.93 5.03 0.87
N PHE A 76 -14.94 5.88 1.17
CA PHE A 76 -14.52 6.26 2.53
C PHE A 76 -14.61 7.78 2.67
N ASP A 77 -14.71 8.26 3.90
CA ASP A 77 -14.63 9.69 4.19
C ASP A 77 -13.22 10.13 4.61
N ILE A 78 -13.01 11.44 4.68
CA ILE A 78 -11.69 12.01 5.02
C ILE A 78 -11.26 11.74 6.46
N ASN A 79 -12.21 11.56 7.39
CA ASN A 79 -11.91 11.25 8.79
C ASN A 79 -11.44 9.79 8.89
N GLU A 80 -12.12 8.88 8.20
CA GLU A 80 -11.73 7.46 8.13
C GLU A 80 -10.31 7.32 7.56
N LEU A 81 -10.04 7.96 6.42
CA LEU A 81 -8.69 7.98 5.84
C LEU A 81 -7.67 8.59 6.83
N GLY A 82 -8.02 9.72 7.45
CA GLY A 82 -7.18 10.39 8.44
C GLY A 82 -6.80 9.48 9.61
N HIS A 83 -7.76 8.76 10.18
CA HIS A 83 -7.50 7.81 11.27
C HIS A 83 -6.55 6.69 10.87
N VAL A 84 -6.70 6.13 9.66
CA VAL A 84 -5.83 5.05 9.18
C VAL A 84 -4.42 5.57 8.90
N VAL A 85 -4.30 6.76 8.28
CA VAL A 85 -3.00 7.40 8.02
C VAL A 85 -2.29 7.75 9.33
N ASP A 86 -2.98 8.34 10.30
CA ASP A 86 -2.42 8.67 11.60
C ASP A 86 -1.94 7.41 12.33
N ALA A 87 -2.73 6.33 12.31
CA ALA A 87 -2.33 5.06 12.90
C ALA A 87 -1.06 4.49 12.23
N ALA A 88 -0.99 4.57 10.90
CA ALA A 88 0.14 4.07 10.11
C ALA A 88 1.43 4.86 10.39
N LEU A 89 1.36 6.20 10.41
CA LEU A 89 2.52 7.08 10.64
C LEU A 89 2.97 7.09 12.10
N ASN A 90 2.05 6.92 13.06
CA ASN A 90 2.38 6.81 14.48
C ASN A 90 2.90 5.42 14.89
N ARG A 91 2.86 4.45 13.97
CA ARG A 91 3.55 3.17 14.16
C ARG A 91 5.05 3.49 14.25
N ARG A 92 5.56 3.62 15.47
CA ARG A 92 7.00 3.71 15.68
C ARG A 92 7.62 2.47 15.02
N PRO A 93 8.46 2.60 13.97
CA PRO A 93 9.36 1.51 13.66
C PRO A 93 10.13 1.24 14.95
N TYR A 94 10.38 -0.02 15.26
CA TYR A 94 11.22 -0.40 16.39
C TYR A 94 12.62 0.15 16.09
N ARG A 95 12.82 1.44 16.37
CA ARG A 95 14.06 2.16 16.14
C ARG A 95 14.92 1.83 17.34
N THR A 96 15.46 0.61 17.34
CA THR A 96 16.58 0.27 18.21
C THR A 96 17.67 1.27 17.87
N ARG A 97 17.92 2.19 18.81
CA ARG A 97 19.17 2.94 18.84
C ARG A 97 20.32 1.99 19.11
#